data_AF-A0A015SUX1-F1
#
_entry.id   AF-A0A015SUX1-F1
#
_cell.length_a   1.000
_cell.length_b   1.000
_cell.length_c   1.000
_cell.angle_alpha   90.00
_cell.angle_beta   90.00
_cell.angle_gamma   90.00
#
_symmetry.space_group_name_H-M   'P 1'
#
loop_
_entity.id
_entity.type
_entity.pdbx_description
1 polymer ?
#
loop_
_entity_poly.entity_id
_entity_poly.type
_entity_poly.pdbx_seq_one_letter_code
_entity_poly.pdbx_strand_id
1 'polypeptide(L)'
;MGVGVSVADKKGEFMINNGELLRDADTLCFSFVGYCTKRFSVTSLLQKKNVILLQEEPFALGEVTVYGIKKSYLRLPYTQISSTPVPLYSFAMISLEKKLYLTGGDRSQIKPPMGFSLTGSGGLPSGFVYEKYSNKIYVYDIISNTWTIINKKLRKRAYHSALYNDGKIYVMGGKRFSTNRKIEYLDETVEIYDIHRDTLLTDPVNPHQAASAAAFVYDDKLIVMGGSTYRVENGWQKYSDKIHMLDLKKGVWYEAGKMPLGMETNGILVGHTVFLFGGYRQRTLSDILTYDLITGLWRKRGKLWFSVGKAALARGGDKVYILENGVIQVYNLYTNEIKAYQIDLKLREGGLYCTDDKLIIVGGYSEGIDGKLGDAGVYEVRLSDFSRTELHLINRE
;
A
#
# COMPACT_ATOMS: atom_id res chain seq x y z
N MET A 1 -53.64 31.02 -30.92
CA MET A 1 -53.31 31.25 -29.50
C MET A 1 -51.81 31.39 -29.41
N GLY A 2 -51.31 32.61 -29.24
CA GLY A 2 -49.87 32.83 -29.06
C GLY A 2 -49.51 32.61 -27.59
N VAL A 3 -48.50 31.78 -27.32
CA VAL A 3 -47.90 31.68 -25.99
C VAL A 3 -46.68 32.59 -25.99
N GLY A 4 -46.74 33.69 -25.24
CA GLY A 4 -45.60 34.57 -25.00
C GLY A 4 -44.89 34.17 -23.71
N VAL A 5 -43.56 34.09 -23.73
CA VAL A 5 -42.74 33.85 -22.54
C VAL A 5 -41.81 35.05 -22.36
N SER A 6 -41.80 35.63 -21.16
CA SER A 6 -40.87 36.69 -20.77
C SER A 6 -40.25 36.35 -19.42
N VAL A 7 -39.03 36.82 -19.21
CA VAL A 7 -38.30 36.70 -17.94
C VAL A 7 -38.15 38.08 -17.35
N ALA A 8 -38.38 38.22 -16.05
CA ALA A 8 -38.19 39.47 -15.34
C ALA A 8 -36.71 39.75 -15.07
N ASP A 9 -36.35 41.03 -15.07
CA ASP A 9 -35.00 41.47 -14.71
C ASP A 9 -34.76 41.38 -13.19
N LYS A 10 -33.58 41.79 -12.74
CA LYS A 10 -33.18 41.77 -11.32
C LYS A 10 -34.03 42.68 -10.41
N LYS A 11 -34.84 43.60 -10.98
CA LYS A 11 -35.78 44.46 -10.26
C LYS A 11 -37.22 43.92 -10.31
N GLY A 12 -37.45 42.82 -11.05
CA GLY A 12 -38.77 42.24 -11.25
C GLY A 12 -39.55 42.85 -12.42
N GLU A 13 -38.90 43.64 -13.27
CA GLU A 13 -39.53 44.29 -14.43
C GLU A 13 -39.51 43.35 -15.64
N PHE A 14 -40.64 43.25 -16.37
CA PHE A 14 -40.75 42.42 -17.58
C PHE A 14 -41.73 43.04 -18.59
N MET A 15 -41.57 42.70 -19.87
CA MET A 15 -42.47 43.10 -20.95
C MET A 15 -42.91 41.86 -21.74
N ILE A 16 -44.21 41.71 -21.97
CA ILE A 16 -44.77 40.58 -22.72
C ILE A 16 -45.06 41.03 -24.15
N ASN A 17 -44.72 40.19 -25.14
CA ASN A 17 -45.02 40.38 -26.57
C ASN A 17 -44.66 41.77 -27.14
N ASN A 18 -43.46 42.31 -26.86
CA ASN A 18 -43.00 43.58 -27.43
C ASN A 18 -43.99 44.77 -27.31
N GLY A 19 -44.86 44.76 -26.28
CA GLY A 19 -45.84 45.83 -26.06
C GLY A 19 -47.22 45.62 -26.70
N GLU A 20 -47.54 44.42 -27.19
CA GLU A 20 -48.93 44.10 -27.57
C GLU A 20 -49.89 44.19 -26.37
N LEU A 21 -51.08 44.77 -26.59
CA LEU A 21 -52.13 44.89 -25.58
C LEU A 21 -52.69 43.51 -25.20
N LEU A 22 -52.52 43.14 -23.94
CA LEU A 22 -53.14 41.96 -23.33
C LEU A 22 -54.67 42.14 -23.32
N ARG A 23 -55.40 41.10 -23.71
CA ARG A 23 -56.87 41.09 -23.67
C ARG A 23 -57.35 40.62 -22.31
N ASP A 24 -58.54 41.05 -21.90
CA ASP A 24 -59.12 40.69 -20.60
C ASP A 24 -59.23 39.18 -20.34
N ALA A 25 -59.45 38.40 -21.40
CA ALA A 25 -59.54 36.93 -21.33
C ALA A 25 -58.18 36.22 -21.24
N ASP A 26 -57.07 36.93 -21.42
CA ASP A 26 -55.74 36.31 -21.39
C ASP A 26 -55.35 35.91 -19.97
N THR A 27 -54.58 34.83 -19.85
CA THR A 27 -54.09 34.30 -18.57
C THR A 27 -52.59 34.48 -18.47
N LEU A 28 -52.14 35.18 -17.44
CA LEU A 28 -50.74 35.35 -17.08
C LEU A 28 -50.32 34.26 -16.07
N CYS A 29 -49.18 33.62 -16.33
CA CYS A 29 -48.61 32.60 -15.47
C CYS A 29 -47.30 33.12 -14.86
N PHE A 30 -47.18 33.08 -13.55
CA PHE A 30 -45.99 33.50 -12.80
C PHE A 30 -45.35 32.29 -12.14
N SER A 31 -44.10 31.99 -12.52
CA SER A 31 -43.32 30.86 -12.01
C SER A 31 -41.95 31.32 -11.52
N PHE A 32 -41.51 30.78 -10.39
CA PHE A 32 -40.16 31.00 -9.84
C PHE A 32 -39.65 29.69 -9.23
N VAL A 33 -38.36 29.41 -9.36
CA VAL A 33 -37.77 28.15 -8.89
C VAL A 33 -37.94 28.01 -7.37
N GLY A 34 -38.49 26.88 -6.91
CA GLY A 34 -38.78 26.61 -5.50
C GLY A 34 -40.16 27.10 -5.03
N TYR A 35 -41.00 27.63 -5.92
CA TYR A 35 -42.32 28.16 -5.60
C TYR A 35 -43.39 27.68 -6.58
N CYS A 36 -44.62 27.49 -6.08
CA CYS A 36 -45.76 27.08 -6.89
C CYS A 36 -46.11 28.13 -7.96
N THR A 37 -46.28 27.70 -9.21
CA THR A 37 -46.71 28.57 -10.31
C THR A 37 -48.14 29.06 -10.10
N LYS A 38 -48.38 30.37 -10.15
CA LYS A 38 -49.72 30.97 -10.05
C LYS A 38 -50.20 31.50 -11.40
N ARG A 39 -51.51 31.41 -11.64
CA ARG A 39 -52.17 31.85 -12.87
C ARG A 39 -53.27 32.86 -12.55
N PHE A 40 -53.32 33.96 -13.31
CA PHE A 40 -54.33 35.01 -13.14
C PHE A 40 -54.85 35.45 -14.51
N SER A 41 -56.15 35.71 -14.62
CA SER A 41 -56.66 36.45 -15.78
C SER A 41 -56.25 37.91 -15.68
N VAL A 42 -56.07 38.59 -16.82
CA VAL A 42 -55.69 40.01 -16.87
C VAL A 42 -56.67 40.87 -16.08
N THR A 43 -57.98 40.66 -16.23
CA THR A 43 -59.01 41.40 -15.49
C THR A 43 -58.88 41.24 -13.97
N SER A 44 -58.58 40.02 -13.50
CA SER A 44 -58.40 39.75 -12.07
C SER A 44 -57.14 40.39 -11.49
N LEU A 45 -56.11 40.57 -12.33
CA LEU A 45 -54.84 41.16 -11.92
C LEU A 45 -54.96 42.68 -11.79
N LEU A 46 -55.67 43.33 -12.72
CA LEU A 46 -55.94 44.78 -12.69
C LEU A 46 -56.74 45.23 -11.46
N GLN A 47 -57.51 44.33 -10.86
CA GLN A 47 -58.28 44.59 -9.63
C GLN A 47 -57.47 44.41 -8.34
N LYS A 48 -56.28 43.80 -8.40
CA LYS A 48 -55.41 43.58 -7.23
C LYS A 48 -54.37 44.68 -7.11
N LYS A 49 -53.95 44.99 -5.88
CA LYS A 49 -52.82 45.87 -5.59
C LYS A 49 -51.50 45.21 -6.05
N ASN A 50 -51.15 45.28 -7.33
CA ASN A 50 -49.85 45.11 -8.03
C ASN A 50 -48.75 44.17 -7.47
N VAL A 51 -49.03 43.30 -6.51
CA VAL A 51 -48.07 42.43 -5.82
C VAL A 51 -48.63 41.01 -5.79
N ILE A 52 -47.85 40.07 -6.29
CA ILE A 52 -48.20 38.65 -6.35
C ILE A 52 -47.27 37.89 -5.40
N LEU A 53 -47.83 37.37 -4.31
CA LEU A 53 -47.10 36.51 -3.38
C LEU A 53 -47.16 35.06 -3.88
N LEU A 54 -46.01 34.46 -4.16
CA LEU A 54 -45.88 33.03 -4.46
C LEU A 54 -45.69 32.24 -3.16
N GLN A 55 -46.16 31.00 -3.14
CA GLN A 55 -45.98 30.08 -2.01
C GLN A 55 -44.84 29.13 -2.34
N GLU A 56 -43.97 28.86 -1.37
CA GLU A 56 -42.90 27.88 -1.52
C GLU A 56 -43.51 26.51 -1.83
N GLU A 57 -42.91 25.81 -2.77
CA GLU A 57 -43.29 24.45 -3.12
C GLU A 57 -42.50 23.49 -2.21
N PRO A 58 -43.14 22.82 -1.23
CA PRO A 58 -42.44 21.88 -0.36
C PRO A 58 -42.00 20.67 -1.18
N PHE A 59 -40.74 20.65 -1.59
CA PHE A 59 -40.12 19.46 -2.19
C PHE A 59 -39.85 18.43 -1.09
N ALA A 60 -40.67 17.39 -1.03
CA ALA A 60 -40.31 16.18 -0.29
C ALA A 60 -39.17 15.49 -1.05
N LEU A 61 -37.96 15.51 -0.48
CA LEU A 61 -36.87 14.67 -0.98
C LEU A 61 -37.33 13.21 -0.88
N GLY A 62 -37.25 12.48 -2.00
CA GLY A 62 -37.58 11.05 -2.02
C GLY A 62 -36.80 10.31 -0.93
N GLU A 63 -37.47 9.36 -0.28
CA GLU A 63 -36.89 8.57 0.81
C GLU A 63 -35.58 7.92 0.34
N VAL A 64 -34.46 8.28 0.98
CA VAL A 64 -33.16 7.65 0.71
C VAL A 64 -33.11 6.38 1.53
N THR A 65 -33.44 5.24 0.93
CA THR A 65 -33.25 3.94 1.58
C THR A 65 -31.76 3.59 1.59
N VAL A 66 -31.12 3.69 2.75
CA VAL A 66 -29.73 3.27 2.95
C VAL A 66 -29.72 1.77 3.33
N TYR A 67 -29.35 0.91 2.39
CA TYR A 67 -29.09 -0.50 2.70
C TYR A 67 -27.70 -0.64 3.32
N GLY A 68 -27.64 -1.00 4.60
CA GLY A 68 -26.40 -1.39 5.26
C GLY A 68 -26.06 -2.85 4.95
N ILE A 69 -24.90 -3.11 4.33
CA ILE A 69 -24.38 -4.48 4.26
C ILE A 69 -24.06 -4.92 5.69
N LYS A 70 -24.76 -5.94 6.20
CA LYS A 70 -24.45 -6.52 7.51
C LYS A 70 -23.03 -7.07 7.48
N LYS A 71 -22.15 -6.47 8.28
CA LYS A 71 -20.79 -7.00 8.48
C LYS A 71 -20.91 -8.38 9.10
N SER A 72 -20.32 -9.37 8.43
CA SER A 72 -20.38 -10.77 8.82
C SER A 72 -19.14 -11.22 9.60
N TYR A 73 -18.06 -10.43 9.54
CA TYR A 73 -16.79 -10.79 10.14
C TYR A 73 -16.23 -9.66 11.02
N LEU A 74 -15.83 -9.99 12.24
CA LEU A 74 -15.09 -9.09 13.13
C LEU A 74 -13.63 -8.92 12.67
N ARG A 75 -13.06 -9.95 12.05
CA ARG A 75 -11.69 -10.01 11.54
C ARG A 75 -11.68 -10.62 10.14
N LEU A 76 -10.72 -10.23 9.30
CA LEU A 76 -10.60 -10.75 7.95
C LEU A 76 -10.37 -12.28 8.00
N PRO A 77 -11.24 -13.07 7.36
CA PRO A 77 -11.00 -14.49 7.21
C PRO A 77 -9.81 -14.73 6.27
N TYR A 78 -9.08 -15.80 6.52
CA TYR A 78 -7.99 -16.24 5.66
C TYR A 78 -7.94 -17.76 5.62
N THR A 79 -7.24 -18.32 4.64
CA THR A 79 -7.01 -19.76 4.53
C THR A 79 -5.56 -20.02 4.16
N GLN A 80 -4.91 -20.95 4.86
CA GLN A 80 -3.58 -21.41 4.45
C GLN A 80 -3.73 -22.34 3.24
N ILE A 81 -3.12 -21.97 2.12
CA ILE A 81 -3.20 -22.70 0.85
C ILE A 81 -1.93 -23.49 0.54
N SER A 82 -0.80 -23.12 1.15
CA SER A 82 0.49 -23.76 0.94
C SER A 82 1.45 -23.47 2.08
N SER A 83 2.68 -23.97 1.96
CA SER A 83 3.81 -23.60 2.80
C SER A 83 5.06 -23.45 1.96
N THR A 84 5.80 -22.38 2.18
CA THR A 84 7.19 -22.21 1.71
C THR A 84 8.03 -23.42 2.12
N PRO A 85 9.07 -23.80 1.35
CA PRO A 85 9.91 -24.96 1.67
C PRO A 85 10.63 -24.85 3.02
N VAL A 86 10.82 -23.62 3.53
CA VAL A 86 11.42 -23.31 4.82
C VAL A 86 10.79 -22.04 5.39
N PRO A 87 10.65 -21.89 6.72
CA PRO A 87 10.24 -20.62 7.31
C PRO A 87 11.19 -19.50 6.91
N LEU A 88 10.64 -18.39 6.41
CA LEU A 88 11.41 -17.35 5.75
C LEU A 88 10.74 -15.99 5.94
N TYR A 89 11.54 -14.97 6.28
CA TYR A 89 11.13 -13.57 6.36
C TYR A 89 12.24 -12.66 5.86
N SER A 90 11.97 -11.37 5.69
CA SER A 90 12.95 -10.40 5.20
C SER A 90 13.63 -10.82 3.89
N PHE A 91 12.89 -11.54 3.05
CA PHE A 91 13.23 -11.87 1.67
C PHE A 91 12.71 -10.78 0.74
N ALA A 92 13.25 -10.72 -0.48
CA ALA A 92 12.65 -9.94 -1.54
C ALA A 92 11.77 -10.82 -2.42
N MET A 93 10.58 -10.33 -2.76
CA MET A 93 9.58 -11.02 -3.55
C MET A 93 9.26 -10.24 -4.81
N ILE A 94 9.26 -10.92 -5.95
CA ILE A 94 8.79 -10.37 -7.22
C ILE A 94 7.73 -11.29 -7.81
N SER A 95 6.80 -10.72 -8.57
CA SER A 95 5.79 -11.47 -9.31
C SER A 95 6.07 -11.42 -10.81
N LEU A 96 6.07 -12.57 -11.49
CA LEU A 96 6.19 -12.69 -12.94
C LEU A 96 5.21 -13.76 -13.41
N GLU A 97 4.33 -13.45 -14.36
CA GLU A 97 3.46 -14.44 -15.04
C GLU A 97 2.80 -15.45 -14.07
N LYS A 98 2.17 -14.94 -12.99
CA LYS A 98 1.50 -15.74 -11.93
C LYS A 98 2.44 -16.63 -11.09
N LYS A 99 3.73 -16.35 -11.11
CA LYS A 99 4.72 -16.95 -10.22
C LYS A 99 5.29 -15.89 -9.28
N LEU A 100 5.57 -16.30 -8.05
CA LEU A 100 6.26 -15.46 -7.06
C LEU A 100 7.67 -15.99 -6.89
N TYR A 101 8.68 -15.16 -7.16
CA TYR A 101 10.07 -15.48 -6.92
C TYR A 101 10.50 -14.82 -5.62
N LEU A 102 10.92 -15.65 -4.66
CA LEU A 102 11.47 -15.23 -3.38
C LEU A 102 12.98 -15.43 -3.41
N THR A 103 13.73 -14.37 -3.16
CA THR A 103 15.20 -14.40 -3.17
C THR A 103 15.74 -14.22 -1.76
N GLY A 104 16.74 -15.04 -1.39
CA GLY A 104 17.42 -14.91 -0.10
C GLY A 104 16.48 -15.00 1.09
N GLY A 105 16.70 -14.17 2.10
CA GLY A 105 15.84 -14.04 3.28
C GLY A 105 16.43 -14.64 4.54
N ASP A 106 15.85 -14.24 5.66
CA ASP A 106 16.20 -14.66 6.99
C ASP A 106 15.42 -15.91 7.38
N ARG A 107 16.15 -16.95 7.80
CA ARG A 107 15.60 -18.22 8.31
C ARG A 107 15.81 -18.35 9.81
N SER A 108 16.21 -17.27 10.46
CA SER A 108 16.63 -17.32 11.85
C SER A 108 15.44 -17.56 12.76
N GLN A 109 15.63 -18.39 13.77
CA GLN A 109 14.63 -18.77 14.76
C GLN A 109 15.22 -18.49 16.14
N ILE A 110 14.53 -17.69 16.93
CA ILE A 110 14.98 -17.28 18.26
C ILE A 110 13.91 -17.68 19.25
N LYS A 111 14.23 -18.62 20.15
CA LYS A 111 13.37 -18.97 21.29
C LYS A 111 14.01 -18.48 22.59
N PRO A 112 13.28 -17.74 23.43
CA PRO A 112 13.76 -17.40 24.75
C PRO A 112 13.90 -18.68 25.58
N PRO A 113 14.74 -18.67 26.62
CA PRO A 113 14.87 -19.81 27.50
C PRO A 113 13.54 -20.07 28.22
N MET A 114 12.93 -21.23 27.99
CA MET A 114 11.73 -21.66 28.72
C MET A 114 12.14 -22.29 30.06
N GLY A 115 12.18 -21.48 31.13
CA GLY A 115 12.29 -21.95 32.51
C GLY A 115 13.55 -22.75 32.87
N PHE A 116 13.84 -22.85 34.17
CA PHE A 116 14.85 -23.77 34.68
C PHE A 116 14.26 -25.19 34.73
N SER A 117 14.81 -26.15 33.97
CA SER A 117 14.52 -27.55 34.25
C SER A 117 15.32 -27.96 35.49
N LEU A 118 14.64 -28.15 36.63
CA LEU A 118 15.21 -28.66 37.88
C LEU A 118 15.37 -30.19 37.88
N THR A 119 15.63 -30.82 36.72
CA THR A 119 16.02 -32.23 36.67
C THR A 119 17.52 -32.35 36.92
N GLY A 120 17.92 -32.16 38.18
CA GLY A 120 19.06 -32.84 38.83
C GLY A 120 20.48 -32.73 38.27
N SER A 121 20.77 -31.92 37.25
CA SER A 121 22.14 -31.72 36.75
C SER A 121 22.27 -30.38 36.03
N GLY A 122 22.55 -29.30 36.78
CA GLY A 122 23.16 -28.05 36.28
C GLY A 122 22.70 -27.52 34.91
N GLY A 123 21.41 -27.60 34.58
CA GLY A 123 20.90 -27.32 33.24
C GLY A 123 21.01 -25.84 32.87
N LEU A 124 21.74 -25.55 31.79
CA LEU A 124 21.74 -24.23 31.13
C LEU A 124 20.31 -23.87 30.67
N PRO A 125 19.94 -22.58 30.63
CA PRO A 125 18.66 -22.14 30.05
C PRO A 125 18.62 -22.55 28.58
N SER A 126 17.72 -23.45 28.16
CA SER A 126 17.64 -23.89 26.76
C SER A 126 16.84 -22.92 25.90
N GLY A 127 17.29 -21.66 25.85
CA GLY A 127 17.00 -20.80 24.71
C GLY A 127 17.84 -21.27 23.53
N PHE A 128 17.31 -21.18 22.31
CA PHE A 128 18.12 -21.43 21.11
C PHE A 128 18.04 -20.25 20.15
N VAL A 129 19.20 -19.90 19.61
CA VAL A 129 19.37 -18.90 18.56
C VAL A 129 19.91 -19.64 17.35
N TYR A 130 19.05 -19.86 16.37
CA TYR A 130 19.45 -20.37 15.07
C TYR A 130 19.52 -19.19 14.11
N GLU A 131 20.71 -18.67 13.83
CA GLU A 131 20.88 -17.57 12.86
C GLU A 131 21.33 -18.10 11.51
N LYS A 132 20.53 -17.85 10.46
CA LYS A 132 20.85 -18.30 9.11
C LYS A 132 20.13 -17.51 8.03
N TYR A 133 20.90 -16.95 7.09
CA TYR A 133 20.36 -16.42 5.85
C TYR A 133 20.33 -17.46 4.73
N SER A 134 19.30 -17.40 3.91
CA SER A 134 19.14 -18.23 2.72
C SER A 134 19.91 -17.65 1.54
N ASN A 135 20.34 -18.53 0.64
CA ASN A 135 20.91 -18.18 -0.66
C ASN A 135 20.10 -18.74 -1.84
N LYS A 136 18.87 -19.17 -1.57
CA LYS A 136 18.02 -19.83 -2.55
C LYS A 136 17.13 -18.82 -3.25
N ILE A 137 16.72 -19.19 -4.45
CA ILE A 137 15.61 -18.55 -5.16
C ILE A 137 14.49 -19.59 -5.17
N TYR A 138 13.42 -19.29 -4.45
CA TYR A 138 12.22 -20.12 -4.40
C TYR A 138 11.19 -19.55 -5.37
N VAL A 139 10.53 -20.42 -6.13
CA VAL A 139 9.49 -20.00 -7.08
C VAL A 139 8.20 -20.71 -6.70
N TYR A 140 7.19 -19.92 -6.36
CA TYR A 140 5.84 -20.39 -6.11
C TYR A 140 5.00 -20.21 -7.36
N ASP A 141 4.47 -21.29 -7.89
CA ASP A 141 3.47 -21.25 -8.95
C ASP A 141 2.08 -21.15 -8.32
N ILE A 142 1.41 -20.03 -8.53
CA ILE A 142 0.12 -19.72 -7.92
C ILE A 142 -0.98 -20.65 -8.49
N ILE A 143 -0.86 -21.08 -9.75
CA ILE A 143 -1.89 -21.87 -10.43
C ILE A 143 -1.81 -23.33 -10.01
N SER A 144 -0.61 -23.93 -10.06
CA SER A 144 -0.43 -25.32 -9.62
C SER A 144 -0.29 -25.48 -8.11
N ASN A 145 -0.15 -24.38 -7.36
CA ASN A 145 0.08 -24.36 -5.92
C ASN A 145 1.32 -25.18 -5.52
N THR A 146 2.40 -25.04 -6.28
CA THR A 146 3.64 -25.80 -6.07
C THR A 146 4.85 -24.89 -5.94
N TRP A 147 5.85 -25.39 -5.22
CA TRP A 147 7.14 -24.72 -5.07
C TRP A 147 8.21 -25.41 -5.89
N THR A 148 9.06 -24.61 -6.52
CA THR A 148 10.31 -25.07 -7.15
C THR A 148 11.48 -24.26 -6.60
N ILE A 149 12.67 -24.84 -6.65
CA ILE A 149 13.91 -24.18 -6.20
C ILE A 149 14.84 -24.08 -7.40
N ILE A 150 15.26 -22.86 -7.73
CA ILE A 150 16.27 -22.66 -8.76
C ILE A 150 17.63 -23.07 -8.20
N ASN A 151 18.41 -23.80 -9.01
CA ASN A 151 19.67 -24.40 -8.56
C ASN A 151 20.84 -23.40 -8.42
N LYS A 152 20.68 -22.15 -8.88
CA LYS A 152 21.64 -21.07 -8.62
C LYS A 152 21.65 -20.67 -7.16
N LYS A 153 22.83 -20.31 -6.67
CA LYS A 153 23.07 -19.92 -5.29
C LYS A 153 23.44 -18.44 -5.26
N LEU A 154 22.59 -17.64 -4.65
CA LEU A 154 22.89 -16.25 -4.34
C LEU A 154 23.93 -16.15 -3.22
N ARG A 155 24.36 -14.95 -2.89
CA ARG A 155 24.98 -14.67 -1.59
C ARG A 155 23.92 -14.80 -0.50
N LYS A 156 24.32 -15.33 0.66
CA LYS A 156 23.42 -15.48 1.81
C LYS A 156 23.13 -14.10 2.40
N ARG A 157 21.92 -13.59 2.19
CA ARG A 157 21.51 -12.25 2.62
C ARG A 157 20.04 -12.19 3.04
N ALA A 158 19.69 -11.17 3.82
CA ALA A 158 18.33 -10.79 4.16
C ALA A 158 18.18 -9.26 4.14
N TYR A 159 16.95 -8.75 4.22
CA TYR A 159 16.64 -7.31 4.20
C TYR A 159 17.09 -6.62 2.90
N HIS A 160 17.29 -7.37 1.83
CA HIS A 160 17.67 -6.87 0.50
C HIS A 160 16.42 -6.59 -0.34
N SER A 161 16.65 -6.01 -1.51
CA SER A 161 15.61 -5.77 -2.51
C SER A 161 15.90 -6.59 -3.77
N ALA A 162 14.83 -6.99 -4.47
CA ALA A 162 14.91 -7.67 -5.74
C ALA A 162 13.98 -6.99 -6.75
N LEU A 163 14.48 -6.78 -7.96
CA LEU A 163 13.77 -6.08 -9.02
C LEU A 163 13.84 -6.88 -10.32
N TYR A 164 12.73 -6.90 -11.06
CA TYR A 164 12.67 -7.51 -12.38
C TYR A 164 12.81 -6.45 -13.47
N ASN A 165 13.69 -6.68 -14.44
CA ASN A 165 13.75 -5.91 -15.68
C ASN A 165 14.25 -6.81 -16.82
N ASP A 166 13.52 -6.86 -17.94
CA ASP A 166 13.95 -7.51 -19.18
C ASP A 166 14.52 -8.93 -18.99
N GLY A 167 13.72 -9.84 -18.42
CA GLY A 167 14.09 -11.23 -18.18
C GLY A 167 15.08 -11.47 -17.04
N LYS A 168 15.50 -10.42 -16.33
CA LYS A 168 16.54 -10.49 -15.29
C LYS A 168 16.03 -10.05 -13.94
N ILE A 169 16.46 -10.74 -12.89
CA ILE A 169 16.22 -10.40 -11.48
C ILE A 169 17.51 -9.81 -10.91
N TYR A 170 17.44 -8.56 -10.49
CA TYR A 170 18.52 -7.82 -9.84
C TYR A 170 18.32 -7.88 -8.33
N VAL A 171 19.24 -8.49 -7.61
CA VAL A 171 19.21 -8.67 -6.15
C VAL A 171 20.30 -7.80 -5.54
N MET A 172 19.93 -6.84 -4.70
CA MET A 172 20.89 -5.85 -4.18
C MET A 172 20.59 -5.36 -2.76
N GLY A 173 21.65 -4.89 -2.10
CA GLY A 173 21.61 -4.44 -0.71
C GLY A 173 21.40 -5.60 0.28
N GLY A 174 20.86 -5.23 1.44
CA GLY A 174 20.65 -6.15 2.55
C GLY A 174 21.90 -6.45 3.35
N LYS A 175 21.73 -7.34 4.33
CA LYS A 175 22.74 -7.73 5.30
C LYS A 175 23.25 -9.13 5.02
N ARG A 176 24.53 -9.34 5.27
CA ARG A 176 25.22 -10.63 5.23
C ARG A 176 26.05 -10.82 6.49
N PHE A 177 26.29 -12.06 6.85
CA PHE A 177 27.21 -12.38 7.93
C PHE A 177 28.61 -12.70 7.42
N SER A 178 29.62 -12.44 8.25
CA SER A 178 30.96 -13.04 8.10
C SER A 178 30.87 -14.57 8.13
N THR A 179 31.90 -15.24 7.62
CA THR A 179 31.98 -16.72 7.61
C THR A 179 31.79 -17.31 9.02
N ASN A 180 32.32 -16.64 10.05
CA ASN A 180 32.19 -17.04 11.45
C ASN A 180 30.94 -16.45 12.16
N ARG A 181 30.09 -15.71 11.44
CA ARG A 181 28.85 -15.05 11.91
C ARG A 181 29.00 -14.06 13.05
N LYS A 182 30.20 -13.55 13.29
CA LYS A 182 30.47 -12.55 14.33
C LYS A 182 30.23 -11.12 13.88
N ILE A 183 30.26 -10.87 12.56
CA ILE A 183 30.16 -9.52 11.99
C ILE A 183 29.07 -9.51 10.94
N GLU A 184 28.23 -8.48 11.00
CA GLU A 184 27.23 -8.17 9.96
C GLU A 184 27.81 -7.12 9.01
N TYR A 185 27.66 -7.35 7.71
CA TYR A 185 28.03 -6.41 6.67
C TYR A 185 26.82 -6.06 5.82
N LEU A 186 26.83 -4.86 5.24
CA LEU A 186 25.99 -4.59 4.09
C LEU A 186 26.58 -5.24 2.85
N ASP A 187 25.72 -5.68 1.94
CA ASP A 187 26.20 -6.26 0.70
C ASP A 187 26.53 -5.19 -0.34
N GLU A 188 27.77 -5.26 -0.83
CA GLU A 188 28.38 -4.32 -1.77
C GLU A 188 28.20 -4.71 -3.24
N THR A 189 27.47 -5.79 -3.52
CA THR A 189 27.30 -6.34 -4.86
C THR A 189 25.85 -6.32 -5.32
N VAL A 190 25.66 -6.37 -6.64
CA VAL A 190 24.37 -6.67 -7.27
C VAL A 190 24.46 -8.04 -7.93
N GLU A 191 23.59 -8.97 -7.54
CA GLU A 191 23.48 -10.28 -8.17
C GLU A 191 22.37 -10.25 -9.23
N ILE A 192 22.71 -10.60 -10.48
CA ILE A 192 21.81 -10.50 -11.64
C ILE A 192 21.54 -11.92 -12.14
N TYR A 193 20.32 -12.40 -11.90
CA TYR A 193 19.87 -13.71 -12.37
C TYR A 193 19.06 -13.56 -13.66
N ASP A 194 19.59 -14.09 -14.76
CA ASP A 194 18.89 -14.19 -16.05
C ASP A 194 18.00 -15.43 -16.05
N ILE A 195 16.68 -15.21 -16.12
CA ILE A 195 15.68 -16.28 -16.02
C ILE A 195 15.71 -17.19 -17.25
N HIS A 196 15.98 -16.64 -18.44
CA HIS A 196 15.92 -17.39 -19.70
C HIS A 196 17.19 -18.22 -19.93
N ARG A 197 18.34 -17.67 -19.55
CA ARG A 197 19.64 -18.34 -19.71
C ARG A 197 20.02 -19.22 -18.53
N ASP A 198 19.30 -19.14 -17.42
CA ASP A 198 19.68 -19.73 -16.13
C ASP A 198 21.16 -19.40 -15.81
N THR A 199 21.48 -18.10 -15.80
CA THR A 199 22.82 -17.60 -15.46
C THR A 199 22.74 -16.59 -14.33
N LEU A 200 23.74 -16.63 -13.44
CA LEU A 200 23.88 -15.69 -12.33
C LEU A 200 25.18 -14.92 -12.52
N LEU A 201 25.08 -13.61 -12.65
CA LEU A 201 26.20 -12.68 -12.71
C LEU A 201 26.30 -11.89 -11.41
N THR A 202 27.49 -11.44 -11.05
CA THR A 202 27.71 -10.57 -9.89
C THR A 202 28.42 -9.31 -10.36
N ASP A 203 27.74 -8.18 -10.23
CA ASP A 203 28.32 -6.86 -10.39
C ASP A 203 28.94 -6.43 -9.04
N PRO A 204 30.25 -6.12 -9.01
CA PRO A 204 30.93 -5.74 -7.76
C PRO A 204 30.57 -4.33 -7.27
N VAL A 205 29.74 -3.57 -8.00
CA VAL A 205 29.45 -2.17 -7.70
C VAL A 205 28.00 -1.99 -7.23
N ASN A 206 27.83 -1.80 -5.91
CA ASN A 206 26.61 -1.24 -5.31
C ASN A 206 26.96 -0.02 -4.43
N PRO A 207 26.73 1.22 -4.91
CA PRO A 207 26.95 2.43 -4.10
C PRO A 207 25.85 2.64 -3.05
N HIS A 208 24.70 1.97 -3.17
CA HIS A 208 23.59 2.02 -2.21
C HIS A 208 23.66 0.82 -1.24
N GLN A 209 24.74 0.73 -0.47
CA GLN A 209 24.87 -0.30 0.55
C GLN A 209 23.95 0.05 1.72
N ALA A 210 22.77 -0.59 1.75
CA ALA A 210 21.77 -0.38 2.79
C ALA A 210 20.90 -1.63 2.95
N ALA A 211 20.41 -1.83 4.18
CA ALA A 211 19.39 -2.82 4.50
C ALA A 211 18.00 -2.16 4.46
N SER A 212 17.02 -2.86 3.90
CA SER A 212 15.62 -2.42 3.82
C SER A 212 15.44 -1.04 3.17
N ALA A 213 16.14 -0.86 2.06
CA ALA A 213 15.94 0.25 1.15
C ALA A 213 14.79 -0.08 0.19
N ALA A 214 13.95 0.92 -0.12
CA ALA A 214 12.96 0.76 -1.18
C ALA A 214 13.67 0.78 -2.53
N ALA A 215 13.19 -0.05 -3.46
CA ALA A 215 13.79 -0.19 -4.77
C ALA A 215 12.68 -0.30 -5.83
N PHE A 216 12.90 0.31 -7.00
CA PHE A 216 11.92 0.38 -8.08
C PHE A 216 12.60 0.30 -9.45
N VAL A 217 11.86 -0.18 -10.45
CA VAL A 217 12.26 -0.09 -11.88
C VAL A 217 11.39 0.96 -12.55
N TYR A 218 12.00 1.94 -13.20
CA TYR A 218 11.30 2.96 -13.99
C TYR A 218 12.14 3.34 -15.22
N ASP A 219 11.58 3.19 -16.42
CA ASP A 219 12.24 3.57 -17.67
C ASP A 219 13.67 3.01 -17.82
N ASP A 220 13.80 1.68 -17.68
CA ASP A 220 15.09 0.93 -17.70
C ASP A 220 16.12 1.42 -16.66
N LYS A 221 15.67 2.02 -15.56
CA LYS A 221 16.53 2.45 -14.45
C LYS A 221 16.11 1.76 -13.17
N LEU A 222 17.09 1.21 -12.45
CA LEU A 222 16.86 0.75 -11.07
C LEU A 222 17.09 1.93 -10.14
N ILE A 223 16.10 2.26 -9.33
CA ILE A 223 16.15 3.37 -8.38
C ILE A 223 16.07 2.78 -6.98
N VAL A 224 17.02 3.13 -6.12
CA VAL A 224 17.09 2.64 -4.73
C VAL A 224 17.23 3.80 -3.77
N MET A 225 16.45 3.78 -2.70
CA MET A 225 16.37 4.87 -1.73
C MET A 225 16.18 4.40 -0.30
N GLY A 226 16.80 5.14 0.62
CA GLY A 226 16.62 4.93 2.05
C GLY A 226 17.42 3.75 2.61
N GLY A 227 16.83 3.04 3.56
CA GLY A 227 17.46 1.93 4.24
C GLY A 227 18.40 2.34 5.37
N SER A 228 18.94 1.32 6.05
CA SER A 228 19.87 1.49 7.15
C SER A 228 21.28 1.03 6.79
N THR A 229 22.28 1.77 7.24
CA THR A 229 23.68 1.58 6.80
C THR A 229 24.60 1.04 7.87
N TYR A 230 24.28 1.23 9.15
CA TYR A 230 25.16 0.76 10.22
C TYR A 230 24.41 0.74 11.54
N ARG A 231 24.69 -0.26 12.39
CA ARG A 231 24.28 -0.28 13.79
C ARG A 231 25.52 -0.03 14.64
N VAL A 232 25.52 1.08 15.36
CA VAL A 232 26.57 1.48 16.30
C VAL A 232 26.47 0.58 17.55
N GLU A 233 27.60 0.33 18.22
CA GLU A 233 27.70 -0.54 19.40
C GLU A 233 26.72 -0.17 20.53
N ASN A 234 26.36 1.11 20.65
CA ASN A 234 25.38 1.61 21.62
C ASN A 234 23.90 1.40 21.20
N GLY A 235 23.65 0.59 20.16
CA GLY A 235 22.31 0.26 19.67
C GLY A 235 21.73 1.25 18.66
N TRP A 236 22.38 2.39 18.40
CA TRP A 236 21.90 3.38 17.45
C TRP A 236 22.09 2.93 15.99
N GLN A 237 21.06 3.10 15.17
CA GLN A 237 21.10 2.74 13.76
C GLN A 237 21.18 4.02 12.92
N LYS A 238 22.12 4.05 11.96
CA LYS A 238 22.23 5.10 10.95
C LYS A 238 21.35 4.74 9.76
N TYR A 239 20.65 5.74 9.26
CA TYR A 239 19.76 5.61 8.11
C TYR A 239 20.28 6.47 6.97
N SER A 240 20.19 5.95 5.75
CA SER A 240 20.53 6.68 4.53
C SER A 240 19.32 7.48 4.09
N ASP A 241 19.56 8.73 3.66
CA ASP A 241 18.60 9.55 2.92
C ASP A 241 18.90 9.55 1.42
N LYS A 242 19.95 8.85 0.96
CA LYS A 242 20.37 8.91 -0.45
C LYS A 242 19.37 8.22 -1.37
N ILE A 243 19.34 8.67 -2.62
CA ILE A 243 18.71 8.00 -3.75
C ILE A 243 19.81 7.72 -4.77
N HIS A 244 20.03 6.46 -5.10
CA HIS A 244 20.92 6.07 -6.20
C HIS A 244 20.11 5.47 -7.34
N MET A 245 20.61 5.64 -8.56
CA MET A 245 19.99 5.17 -9.79
C MET A 245 21.02 4.46 -10.66
N LEU A 246 20.71 3.25 -11.11
CA LEU A 246 21.48 2.51 -12.12
C LEU A 246 20.76 2.63 -13.46
N ASP A 247 21.41 3.24 -14.45
CA ASP A 247 20.99 3.18 -15.84
C ASP A 247 21.35 1.80 -16.40
N LEU A 248 20.35 0.95 -16.65
CA LEU A 248 20.58 -0.44 -17.08
C LEU A 248 21.10 -0.54 -18.52
N LYS A 249 20.94 0.50 -19.35
CA LYS A 249 21.48 0.52 -20.71
C LYS A 249 22.96 0.86 -20.71
N LYS A 250 23.38 1.77 -19.83
CA LYS A 250 24.78 2.23 -19.72
C LYS A 250 25.61 1.44 -18.71
N GLY A 251 24.98 0.81 -17.73
CA GLY A 251 25.66 0.16 -16.61
C GLY A 251 26.32 1.18 -15.66
N VAL A 252 25.76 2.39 -15.53
CA VAL A 252 26.35 3.47 -14.74
C VAL A 252 25.41 3.87 -13.59
N TRP A 253 25.99 4.03 -12.41
CA TRP A 253 25.33 4.53 -11.22
C TRP A 253 25.40 6.06 -11.11
N TYR A 254 24.32 6.65 -10.63
CA TYR A 254 24.19 8.08 -10.33
C TYR A 254 23.65 8.28 -8.90
N GLU A 255 24.13 9.30 -8.18
CA GLU A 255 23.42 9.83 -7.00
C GLU A 255 22.33 10.78 -7.50
N ALA A 256 21.08 10.31 -7.49
CA ALA A 256 19.95 10.97 -8.13
C ALA A 256 19.26 12.01 -7.23
N GLY A 257 19.49 11.95 -5.92
CA GLY A 257 18.91 12.89 -4.97
C GLY A 257 18.87 12.36 -3.56
N LYS A 258 18.03 12.98 -2.72
CA LYS A 258 17.85 12.62 -1.32
C LYS A 258 16.38 12.60 -0.92
N MET A 259 16.07 11.72 0.02
CA MET A 259 14.83 11.70 0.78
C MET A 259 14.82 12.87 1.78
N PRO A 260 13.65 13.39 2.17
CA PRO A 260 13.55 14.40 3.23
C PRO A 260 14.01 13.87 4.59
N LEU A 261 13.93 12.56 4.79
CA LEU A 261 14.32 11.86 5.99
C LEU A 261 14.88 10.48 5.64
N GLY A 262 16.08 10.18 6.11
CA GLY A 262 16.63 8.83 6.00
C GLY A 262 15.92 7.85 6.94
N MET A 263 15.46 6.73 6.38
CA MET A 263 14.71 5.68 7.10
C MET A 263 14.76 4.36 6.33
N GLU A 264 14.57 3.23 7.01
CA GLU A 264 14.18 1.99 6.33
C GLU A 264 12.77 2.17 5.78
N THR A 265 12.53 1.72 4.55
CA THR A 265 11.28 2.02 3.87
C THR A 265 10.93 0.96 2.84
N ASN A 266 9.64 0.90 2.52
CA ASN A 266 9.09 0.10 1.45
C ASN A 266 7.97 0.90 0.77
N GLY A 267 7.67 0.58 -0.48
CA GLY A 267 6.70 1.35 -1.24
C GLY A 267 6.22 0.66 -2.51
N ILE A 268 5.42 1.39 -3.28
CA ILE A 268 5.01 0.99 -4.63
C ILE A 268 5.28 2.12 -5.61
N LEU A 269 5.47 1.77 -6.88
CA LEU A 269 5.55 2.73 -7.98
C LEU A 269 4.22 2.78 -8.72
N VAL A 270 3.68 3.99 -8.92
CA VAL A 270 2.44 4.26 -9.67
C VAL A 270 2.75 5.28 -10.75
N GLY A 271 2.83 4.81 -12.01
CA GLY A 271 3.31 5.66 -13.10
C GLY A 271 4.74 6.13 -12.82
N HIS A 272 4.94 7.44 -12.68
CA HIS A 272 6.21 8.04 -12.30
C HIS A 272 6.28 8.45 -10.81
N THR A 273 5.29 8.10 -9.99
CA THR A 273 5.24 8.49 -8.58
C THR A 273 5.50 7.30 -7.67
N VAL A 274 6.56 7.38 -6.87
CA VAL A 274 6.83 6.45 -5.78
C VAL A 274 5.96 6.82 -4.58
N PHE A 275 5.28 5.84 -4.00
CA PHE A 275 4.56 5.96 -2.74
C PHE A 275 5.28 5.14 -1.67
N LEU A 276 5.72 5.78 -0.59
CA LEU A 276 6.31 5.14 0.58
C LEU A 276 5.29 5.15 1.72
N PHE A 277 5.12 3.99 2.37
CA PHE A 277 4.13 3.80 3.42
C PHE A 277 4.82 3.49 4.75
N GLY A 278 4.77 4.44 5.69
CA GLY A 278 5.42 4.32 6.99
C GLY A 278 6.94 4.27 6.86
N GLY A 279 7.56 3.24 7.42
CA GLY A 279 9.01 3.05 7.49
C GLY A 279 9.51 2.93 8.92
N TYR A 280 10.79 2.61 9.08
CA TYR A 280 11.40 2.45 10.39
C TYR A 280 12.59 3.39 10.55
N ARG A 281 12.54 4.20 11.63
CA ARG A 281 13.64 5.03 12.08
C ARG A 281 13.60 5.13 13.60
N GLN A 282 14.24 4.18 14.29
CA GLN A 282 14.17 3.95 15.75
C GLN A 282 12.78 3.56 16.27
N ARG A 283 11.73 4.01 15.58
CA ARG A 283 10.33 3.65 15.73
C ARG A 283 9.69 3.43 14.37
N THR A 284 8.57 2.74 14.34
CA THR A 284 7.72 2.68 13.14
C THR A 284 7.09 4.05 12.86
N LEU A 285 6.88 4.34 11.58
CA LEU A 285 6.34 5.60 11.09
C LEU A 285 4.97 5.36 10.46
N SER A 286 4.12 6.38 10.44
CA SER A 286 2.80 6.30 9.80
C SER A 286 2.66 7.20 8.57
N ASP A 287 3.67 8.04 8.27
CA ASP A 287 3.58 8.98 7.17
C ASP A 287 3.52 8.27 5.82
N ILE A 288 2.68 8.79 4.92
CA ILE A 288 2.65 8.41 3.50
C ILE A 288 3.38 9.49 2.73
N LEU A 289 4.53 9.16 2.17
CA LEU A 289 5.34 10.07 1.37
C LEU A 289 5.23 9.71 -0.11
N THR A 290 5.25 10.72 -0.97
CA THR A 290 5.32 10.54 -2.42
C THR A 290 6.55 11.23 -2.98
N TYR A 291 7.18 10.61 -3.95
CA TYR A 291 8.30 11.15 -4.70
C TYR A 291 8.01 11.01 -6.20
N ASP A 292 7.98 12.15 -6.89
CA ASP A 292 7.76 12.21 -8.32
C ASP A 292 9.09 12.08 -9.05
N LEU A 293 9.26 11.01 -9.83
CA LEU A 293 10.51 10.68 -10.54
C LEU A 293 10.82 11.63 -11.70
N ILE A 294 9.86 12.41 -12.18
CA ILE A 294 10.06 13.37 -13.28
C ILE A 294 10.50 14.73 -12.71
N THR A 295 9.82 15.20 -11.67
CA THR A 295 10.05 16.53 -11.08
C THR A 295 11.03 16.54 -9.91
N GLY A 296 11.32 15.37 -9.32
CA GLY A 296 12.14 15.24 -8.13
C GLY A 296 11.49 15.79 -6.85
N LEU A 297 10.17 16.03 -6.85
CA LEU A 297 9.46 16.64 -5.73
C LEU A 297 8.94 15.61 -4.75
N TRP A 298 9.20 15.86 -3.46
CA TRP A 298 8.62 15.12 -2.35
C TRP A 298 7.34 15.77 -1.84
N ARG A 299 6.33 14.96 -1.51
CA ARG A 299 5.09 15.43 -0.87
C ARG A 299 4.65 14.46 0.21
N LYS A 300 4.18 15.01 1.34
CA LYS A 300 3.45 14.24 2.35
C LYS A 300 1.99 14.13 1.93
N ARG A 301 1.50 12.90 1.74
CA ARG A 301 0.14 12.61 1.30
C ARG A 301 -0.84 12.39 2.43
N GLY A 302 -0.39 11.84 3.55
CA GLY A 302 -1.26 11.52 4.67
C GLY A 302 -0.56 10.71 5.74
N LYS A 303 -1.35 10.06 6.59
CA LYS A 303 -0.88 9.15 7.64
C LYS A 303 -1.73 7.88 7.67
N LEU A 304 -1.07 6.75 7.81
CA LEU A 304 -1.67 5.48 8.18
C LEU A 304 -2.26 5.55 9.58
N TRP A 305 -3.29 4.74 9.84
CA TRP A 305 -3.90 4.60 11.16
C TRP A 305 -2.95 3.93 12.15
N PHE A 306 -2.23 2.92 11.67
CA PHE A 306 -1.22 2.21 12.44
C PHE A 306 0.14 2.42 11.78
N SER A 307 1.15 2.78 12.57
CA SER A 307 2.50 2.91 12.07
C SER A 307 3.05 1.54 11.67
N VAL A 308 3.75 1.52 10.54
CA VAL A 308 4.33 0.32 9.95
C VAL A 308 5.83 0.54 9.74
N GLY A 309 6.62 -0.52 9.90
CA GLY A 309 8.04 -0.54 9.60
C GLY A 309 8.28 -1.05 8.20
N LYS A 310 8.46 -2.38 8.09
CA LYS A 310 8.68 -3.11 6.83
C LYS A 310 7.44 -3.94 6.50
N ALA A 311 6.32 -3.25 6.35
CA ALA A 311 5.07 -3.90 5.98
C ALA A 311 5.20 -4.62 4.64
N ALA A 312 4.44 -5.71 4.52
CA ALA A 312 4.22 -6.37 3.25
C ALA A 312 3.22 -5.52 2.44
N LEU A 313 3.57 -5.20 1.20
CA LEU A 313 2.80 -4.29 0.34
C LEU A 313 2.34 -5.01 -0.93
N ALA A 314 1.10 -4.77 -1.34
CA ALA A 314 0.60 -5.18 -2.64
C ALA A 314 -0.36 -4.14 -3.21
N ARG A 315 -0.31 -3.94 -4.53
CA ARG A 315 -1.25 -3.09 -5.24
C ARG A 315 -2.31 -3.95 -5.93
N GLY A 316 -3.58 -3.60 -5.74
CA GLY A 316 -4.72 -4.15 -6.48
C GLY A 316 -5.54 -3.01 -7.06
N GLY A 317 -5.43 -2.79 -8.37
CA GLY A 317 -6.11 -1.68 -9.06
C GLY A 317 -5.76 -0.31 -8.47
N ASP A 318 -6.77 0.33 -7.87
CA ASP A 318 -6.71 1.64 -7.22
C ASP A 318 -6.32 1.59 -5.73
N LYS A 319 -6.10 0.40 -5.17
CA LYS A 319 -5.82 0.20 -3.75
C LYS A 319 -4.41 -0.32 -3.51
N VAL A 320 -3.88 0.06 -2.36
CA VAL A 320 -2.66 -0.49 -1.78
C VAL A 320 -3.02 -1.20 -0.48
N TYR A 321 -2.67 -2.47 -0.39
CA TYR A 321 -2.84 -3.30 0.78
C TYR A 321 -1.52 -3.33 1.54
N ILE A 322 -1.59 -3.06 2.84
CA ILE A 322 -0.44 -2.86 3.72
C ILE A 322 -0.64 -3.76 4.93
N LEU A 323 0.08 -4.89 4.97
CA LEU A 323 -0.01 -5.87 6.04
C LEU A 323 1.19 -5.75 6.98
N GLU A 324 0.93 -5.53 8.26
CA GLU A 324 1.92 -5.75 9.31
C GLU A 324 1.23 -6.09 10.64
N ASN A 325 1.74 -7.11 11.32
CA ASN A 325 1.41 -7.44 12.71
C ASN A 325 -0.10 -7.57 12.99
N GLY A 326 -0.83 -8.30 12.15
CA GLY A 326 -2.26 -8.59 12.36
C GLY A 326 -3.21 -7.48 11.92
N VAL A 327 -2.72 -6.49 11.18
CA VAL A 327 -3.56 -5.43 10.61
C VAL A 327 -3.28 -5.30 9.12
N ILE A 328 -4.36 -5.28 8.32
CA ILE A 328 -4.32 -4.88 6.91
C ILE A 328 -4.91 -3.48 6.80
N GLN A 329 -4.09 -2.51 6.38
CA GLN A 329 -4.54 -1.18 6.00
C GLN A 329 -4.69 -1.11 4.49
N VAL A 330 -5.80 -0.55 4.02
CA VAL A 330 -6.14 -0.40 2.60
C VAL A 330 -6.19 1.09 2.29
N TYR A 331 -5.24 1.55 1.48
CA TYR A 331 -5.16 2.94 1.02
C TYR A 331 -5.69 3.04 -0.42
N ASN A 332 -6.62 3.97 -0.65
CA ASN A 332 -7.10 4.28 -2.00
C ASN A 332 -6.25 5.38 -2.64
N LEU A 333 -5.64 5.08 -3.79
CA LEU A 333 -4.73 5.96 -4.51
C LEU A 333 -5.39 7.23 -5.07
N TYR A 334 -6.71 7.22 -5.30
CA TYR A 334 -7.46 8.35 -5.86
C TYR A 334 -8.11 9.20 -4.79
N THR A 335 -8.77 8.59 -3.80
CA THR A 335 -9.53 9.31 -2.77
C THR A 335 -8.69 9.68 -1.55
N ASN A 336 -7.50 9.10 -1.40
CA ASN A 336 -6.68 9.15 -0.18
C ASN A 336 -7.35 8.55 1.07
N GLU A 337 -8.46 7.81 0.91
CA GLU A 337 -9.11 7.12 2.02
C GLU A 337 -8.24 5.96 2.53
N ILE A 338 -8.19 5.78 3.85
CA ILE A 338 -7.53 4.65 4.50
C ILE A 338 -8.54 3.91 5.36
N LYS A 339 -8.66 2.61 5.13
CA LYS A 339 -9.44 1.67 5.97
C LYS A 339 -8.48 0.69 6.63
N ALA A 340 -8.76 0.27 7.86
CA ALA A 340 -7.98 -0.73 8.58
C ALA A 340 -8.85 -1.93 8.93
N TYR A 341 -8.28 -3.12 8.88
CA TYR A 341 -8.97 -4.38 9.16
C TYR A 341 -8.06 -5.26 10.01
N GLN A 342 -8.61 -5.87 11.06
CA GLN A 342 -7.89 -6.86 11.84
C GLN A 342 -7.83 -8.19 11.08
N ILE A 343 -6.71 -8.90 11.18
CA ILE A 343 -6.53 -10.27 10.71
C ILE A 343 -5.77 -11.05 11.78
N ASP A 344 -6.16 -12.29 12.06
CA ASP A 344 -5.46 -13.16 13.03
C ASP A 344 -4.20 -13.79 12.43
N LEU A 345 -3.38 -12.96 11.77
CA LEU A 345 -2.05 -13.27 11.23
C LEU A 345 -1.08 -12.18 11.67
N LYS A 346 -0.41 -12.38 12.80
CA LYS A 346 0.54 -11.42 13.40
C LYS A 346 1.92 -11.46 12.73
N LEU A 347 1.94 -11.47 11.40
CA LEU A 347 3.13 -11.61 10.59
C LEU A 347 3.80 -10.26 10.33
N ARG A 348 5.13 -10.25 10.35
CA ARG A 348 6.01 -9.13 9.99
C ARG A 348 7.02 -9.57 8.94
N GLU A 349 7.47 -8.64 8.12
CA GLU A 349 8.52 -8.86 7.11
C GLU A 349 8.26 -10.06 6.18
N GLY A 350 7.00 -10.32 5.85
CA GLY A 350 6.58 -11.30 4.85
C GLY A 350 6.38 -10.68 3.47
N GLY A 351 5.93 -11.49 2.52
CA GLY A 351 5.52 -11.07 1.19
C GLY A 351 4.00 -10.87 1.10
N LEU A 352 3.56 -9.89 0.31
CA LEU A 352 2.16 -9.71 -0.06
C LEU A 352 2.05 -9.56 -1.57
N TYR A 353 1.09 -10.25 -2.17
CA TYR A 353 0.78 -10.15 -3.59
C TYR A 353 -0.72 -10.05 -3.78
N CYS A 354 -1.17 -9.25 -4.75
CA CYS A 354 -2.59 -9.10 -5.07
C CYS A 354 -2.84 -9.70 -6.45
N THR A 355 -3.82 -10.59 -6.51
CA THR A 355 -4.44 -11.05 -7.75
C THR A 355 -5.73 -10.25 -7.99
N ASP A 356 -6.51 -10.64 -8.99
CA ASP A 356 -7.79 -9.96 -9.30
C ASP A 356 -8.85 -10.14 -8.21
N ASP A 357 -8.84 -11.27 -7.49
CA ASP A 357 -9.89 -11.63 -6.52
C ASP A 357 -9.39 -11.89 -5.09
N LYS A 358 -8.07 -12.00 -4.90
CA LYS A 358 -7.47 -12.31 -3.58
C LYS A 358 -6.10 -11.69 -3.33
N LEU A 359 -5.76 -11.56 -2.06
CA LEU A 359 -4.39 -11.36 -1.57
C LEU A 359 -3.75 -12.70 -1.25
N ILE A 360 -2.46 -12.83 -1.59
CA ILE A 360 -1.60 -13.94 -1.20
C ILE A 360 -0.54 -13.38 -0.24
N ILE A 361 -0.51 -13.90 0.98
CA ILE A 361 0.46 -13.57 2.02
C ILE A 361 1.46 -14.73 2.09
N VAL A 362 2.76 -14.44 2.12
CA VAL A 362 3.82 -15.45 2.08
C VAL A 362 4.79 -15.23 3.24
N GLY A 363 4.97 -16.24 4.09
CA GLY A 363 5.96 -16.25 5.17
C GLY A 363 5.91 -15.02 6.06
N GLY A 364 7.07 -14.57 6.51
CA GLY A 364 7.21 -13.55 7.55
C GLY A 364 7.59 -14.19 8.88
N TYR A 365 7.53 -13.42 9.96
CA TYR A 365 7.73 -13.93 11.30
C TYR A 365 6.67 -13.39 12.25
N SER A 366 6.46 -14.13 13.33
CA SER A 366 5.71 -13.67 14.48
C SER A 366 6.67 -13.51 15.66
N GLU A 367 6.37 -12.56 16.54
CA GLU A 367 7.17 -12.31 17.73
C GLU A 367 6.25 -12.18 18.95
N GLY A 368 6.59 -12.91 20.00
CA GLY A 368 5.81 -12.98 21.23
C GLY A 368 6.58 -13.65 22.35
N ILE A 369 5.84 -14.23 23.31
CA ILE A 369 6.42 -14.91 24.48
C ILE A 369 7.30 -16.10 24.05
N ASP A 370 6.97 -16.74 22.94
CA ASP A 370 7.72 -17.88 22.38
C ASP A 370 8.96 -17.46 21.57
N GLY A 371 9.25 -16.15 21.52
CA GLY A 371 10.36 -15.57 20.78
C GLY A 371 10.01 -15.11 19.37
N LYS A 372 11.03 -14.95 18.53
CA LYS A 372 10.91 -14.57 17.13
C LYS A 372 10.93 -15.82 16.27
N LEU A 373 9.76 -16.20 15.77
CA LEU A 373 9.57 -17.41 15.00
C LEU A 373 9.20 -17.09 13.55
N GLY A 374 10.04 -17.56 12.63
CA GLY A 374 9.74 -17.51 11.20
C GLY A 374 8.54 -18.39 10.88
N ASP A 375 7.66 -17.88 10.02
CA ASP A 375 6.48 -18.54 9.51
C ASP A 375 6.74 -19.08 8.11
N ALA A 376 6.20 -20.25 7.81
CA ALA A 376 6.33 -20.88 6.50
C ALA A 376 5.06 -20.81 5.66
N GLY A 377 3.94 -20.32 6.21
CA GLY A 377 2.64 -20.38 5.57
C GLY A 377 2.52 -19.51 4.32
N VAL A 378 1.65 -19.96 3.43
CA VAL A 378 1.11 -19.17 2.33
C VAL A 378 -0.38 -19.08 2.53
N TYR A 379 -0.88 -17.86 2.71
CA TYR A 379 -2.28 -17.59 3.07
C TYR A 379 -2.98 -16.81 1.98
N GLU A 380 -4.27 -17.07 1.85
CA GLU A 380 -5.19 -16.38 0.96
C GLU A 380 -6.19 -15.56 1.77
N VAL A 381 -6.46 -14.32 1.33
CA VAL A 381 -7.57 -13.48 1.79
C VAL A 381 -8.36 -13.02 0.57
N ARG A 382 -9.66 -13.32 0.49
CA ARG A 382 -10.50 -12.88 -0.63
C ARG A 382 -10.76 -11.38 -0.55
N LEU A 383 -10.64 -10.68 -1.68
CA LEU A 383 -10.91 -9.24 -1.74
C LEU A 383 -12.37 -8.91 -1.44
N SER A 384 -13.30 -9.80 -1.78
CA SER A 384 -14.73 -9.66 -1.46
C SER A 384 -15.00 -9.58 0.04
N ASP A 385 -14.16 -10.21 0.87
CA ASP A 385 -14.41 -10.30 2.31
C ASP A 385 -14.15 -8.96 3.03
N PHE A 386 -13.32 -8.07 2.48
CA PHE A 386 -13.13 -6.71 3.03
C PHE A 386 -14.45 -5.91 3.12
N SER A 387 -15.36 -6.11 2.18
CA SER A 387 -16.68 -5.46 2.21
C SER A 387 -17.57 -6.01 3.32
N ARG A 388 -17.32 -7.25 3.76
CA ARG A 388 -18.08 -7.99 4.77
C ARG A 388 -17.43 -7.96 6.16
N THR A 389 -16.19 -7.49 6.26
CA THR A 389 -15.48 -7.34 7.54
C THR A 389 -15.66 -5.96 8.14
N GLU A 390 -15.78 -5.91 9.46
CA GLU A 390 -15.77 -4.68 10.25
C GLU A 390 -14.45 -3.94 10.11
N LEU A 391 -14.52 -2.61 10.17
CA LEU A 391 -13.31 -1.81 10.24
C LEU A 391 -12.70 -1.97 11.63
N HIS A 392 -11.37 -2.07 11.68
CA HIS A 392 -10.66 -2.03 12.94
C HIS A 392 -10.92 -0.68 13.61
N LEU A 393 -11.68 -0.71 14.71
CA LEU A 393 -11.99 0.47 15.49
C LEU A 393 -10.68 1.13 15.95
N ILE A 394 -10.46 2.36 15.49
CA ILE A 394 -9.40 3.22 15.97
C ILE A 394 -10.04 4.02 17.10
N ASN A 395 -9.77 3.64 18.36
CA ASN A 395 -10.11 4.50 19.47
C ASN A 395 -9.31 5.79 19.30
N ARG A 396 -10.01 6.87 18.95
CA ARG A 396 -9.47 8.22 19.01
C ARG A 396 -9.56 8.64 20.48
N GLU A 397 -8.42 8.64 21.16
CA GLU A 397 -8.23 9.52 22.33
C GLU A 397 -7.79 10.90 21.85
#